data_AF-A0A7V3ACR9-F1
#
_entry.id   AF-A0A7V3ACR9-F1
#
_cell.length_a   1.000
_cell.length_b   1.000
_cell.length_c   1.000
_cell.angle_alpha   90.00
_cell.angle_beta   90.00
_cell.angle_gamma   90.00
#
_symmetry.space_group_name_H-M   'P 1'
#
loop_
_entity.id
_entity.type
_entity.pdbx_description
1 polymer ?
#
loop_
_entity_poly.entity_id
_entity_poly.type
_entity_poly.pdbx_seq_one_letter_code
_entity_poly.pdbx_strand_id
1 'polypeptide(L)'
;MPEPDPAAAIAERLRRIAHVALDLDGTIYRGDTLFPWTPGFLAKLERLGIGHTFPTNNPSMLTGILERHALTPERLAMVGDRLYTDVAMAHRAGALGVLVLSGEATREDADRAVPPPDVIVNTLAEFGDLLAAARAGGP
;
A
#
# COMPACT_ATOMS: atom_id res chain seq x y z
N MET A 1 8.17 -28.41 8.98
CA MET A 1 7.03 -27.64 8.46
C MET A 1 7.56 -26.88 7.25
N PRO A 2 7.02 -27.04 6.04
CA PRO A 2 7.39 -26.15 4.94
C PRO A 2 7.01 -24.71 5.32
N GLU A 3 7.89 -23.75 5.07
CA GLU A 3 7.53 -22.34 5.18
C GLU A 3 6.38 -22.05 4.20
N PRO A 4 5.41 -21.21 4.59
CA PRO A 4 4.31 -20.86 3.70
C PRO A 4 4.87 -20.20 2.44
N ASP A 5 4.25 -20.51 1.29
CA ASP A 5 4.53 -19.84 0.02
C ASP A 5 4.48 -18.30 0.23
N PRO A 6 5.54 -17.55 -0.11
CA PRO A 6 5.57 -16.09 0.02
C PRO A 6 4.34 -15.42 -0.61
N ALA A 7 3.83 -15.94 -1.72
CA ALA A 7 2.63 -15.41 -2.37
C ALA A 7 1.37 -15.58 -1.50
N ALA A 8 1.22 -16.72 -0.83
CA ALA A 8 0.11 -16.98 0.08
C ALA A 8 0.20 -16.10 1.34
N ALA A 9 1.40 -15.85 1.85
CA ALA A 9 1.63 -14.94 2.97
C ALA A 9 1.22 -13.50 2.65
N ILE A 10 1.56 -13.00 1.45
CA ILE A 10 1.14 -11.68 0.98
C ILE A 10 -0.38 -11.60 0.80
N ALA A 11 -1.01 -12.61 0.19
CA ALA A 11 -2.46 -12.64 0.03
C ALA A 11 -3.20 -12.54 1.37
N GLU A 12 -2.73 -13.24 2.40
CA GLU A 12 -3.31 -13.16 3.75
C GLU A 12 -3.09 -11.78 4.40
N ARG A 13 -1.93 -11.15 4.20
CA ARG A 13 -1.71 -9.76 4.66
C ARG A 13 -2.66 -8.79 3.96
N LEU A 14 -2.78 -8.87 2.63
CA LEU A 14 -3.71 -8.05 1.83
C LEU A 14 -5.15 -8.18 2.31
N ARG A 15 -5.58 -9.39 2.67
CA ARG A 15 -6.93 -9.65 3.20
C ARG A 15 -7.21 -8.92 4.52
N ARG A 16 -6.19 -8.77 5.37
CA ARG A 16 -6.29 -8.15 6.71
C ARG A 16 -6.25 -6.63 6.69
N ILE A 17 -5.79 -6.02 5.58
CA ILE A 17 -5.72 -4.57 5.44
C ILE A 17 -7.09 -3.95 5.69
N ALA A 18 -7.14 -3.05 6.66
CA ALA A 18 -8.31 -2.29 7.05
C ALA A 18 -8.16 -0.80 6.75
N HIS A 19 -6.93 -0.32 6.55
CA HIS A 19 -6.65 1.07 6.23
C HIS A 19 -5.45 1.21 5.30
N VAL A 20 -5.50 2.20 4.40
CA VAL A 20 -4.42 2.50 3.45
C VAL A 20 -3.98 3.95 3.60
N ALA A 21 -2.72 4.15 3.95
CA ALA A 21 -2.04 5.43 3.83
C ALA A 21 -1.54 5.60 2.39
N LEU A 22 -1.93 6.68 1.73
CA LEU A 22 -1.68 6.93 0.32
C LEU A 22 -0.84 8.18 0.17
N ASP A 23 0.40 8.05 -0.31
CA ASP A 23 1.15 9.21 -0.76
C ASP A 23 0.39 9.96 -1.88
N LEU A 24 0.72 11.23 -2.09
CA LEU A 24 -0.01 12.10 -2.99
C LEU A 24 0.63 12.18 -4.38
N ASP A 25 1.82 12.78 -4.48
CA ASP A 25 2.49 12.96 -5.77
C ASP A 25 3.10 11.62 -6.23
N GLY A 26 3.03 11.32 -7.53
CA GLY A 26 3.46 10.02 -8.06
C GLY A 26 2.51 8.85 -7.75
N THR A 27 1.56 9.00 -6.83
CA THR A 27 0.60 7.95 -6.41
C THR A 27 -0.86 8.29 -6.73
N ILE A 28 -1.36 9.43 -6.24
CA ILE A 28 -2.75 9.91 -6.44
C ILE A 28 -2.84 10.84 -7.65
N TYR A 29 -1.82 11.68 -7.84
CA TYR A 29 -1.68 12.60 -8.97
C TYR A 29 -0.22 12.74 -9.42
N ARG A 30 -0.01 13.43 -10.53
CA ARG A 30 1.30 13.96 -10.93
C ARG A 30 1.15 15.41 -11.31
N GLY A 31 1.86 16.30 -10.62
CA GLY A 31 1.69 17.74 -10.79
C GLY A 31 0.27 18.18 -10.46
N ASP A 32 -0.46 18.70 -11.43
CA ASP A 32 -1.85 19.16 -11.30
C ASP A 32 -2.89 18.14 -11.79
N THR A 33 -2.44 16.98 -12.26
CA THR A 33 -3.29 16.01 -12.95
C THR A 33 -3.49 14.76 -12.09
N LEU A 34 -4.74 14.49 -11.69
CA LEU A 34 -5.12 13.22 -11.06
C LEU A 34 -4.88 12.06 -12.02
N PHE A 35 -4.41 10.93 -11.49
CA PHE A 35 -4.32 9.74 -12.30
C PHE A 35 -5.72 9.18 -12.63
N PRO A 36 -5.94 8.62 -13.84
CA PRO A 36 -7.25 8.09 -14.24
C PRO A 36 -7.79 6.98 -13.32
N TRP A 37 -6.89 6.21 -12.69
CA TRP A 37 -7.26 5.11 -11.78
C TRP A 37 -7.65 5.57 -10.37
N THR A 38 -7.29 6.79 -9.98
CA THR A 38 -7.46 7.27 -8.60
C THR A 38 -8.92 7.24 -8.12
N PRO A 39 -9.90 7.80 -8.85
CA PRO A 39 -11.30 7.78 -8.39
C PRO A 39 -11.85 6.36 -8.24
N GLY A 40 -11.55 5.49 -9.21
CA GLY A 40 -11.99 4.09 -9.19
C GLY A 40 -11.36 3.30 -8.05
N PHE A 41 -10.10 3.59 -7.72
CA PHE A 41 -9.43 2.98 -6.58
C PHE A 41 -10.03 3.41 -5.24
N LEU A 42 -10.27 4.71 -5.02
CA LEU A 42 -10.88 5.21 -3.77
C LEU A 42 -12.29 4.65 -3.56
N ALA A 43 -13.12 4.67 -4.61
CA ALA A 43 -14.45 4.05 -4.57
C ALA A 43 -14.39 2.55 -4.27
N LYS A 44 -13.33 1.86 -4.74
CA LYS A 44 -13.11 0.44 -4.43
C LYS A 44 -12.74 0.23 -2.96
N LEU A 45 -11.89 1.07 -2.37
CA LEU A 45 -11.59 1.03 -0.94
C LEU A 45 -12.87 1.20 -0.10
N GLU A 46 -13.71 2.19 -0.45
CA GLU A 46 -15.01 2.42 0.21
C GLU A 46 -15.92 1.20 0.12
N ARG A 47 -16.09 0.60 -1.07
CA ARG A 47 -16.89 -0.61 -1.27
C ARG A 47 -16.37 -1.80 -0.48
N LEU A 48 -15.06 -1.89 -0.29
CA LEU A 48 -14.42 -2.92 0.53
C LEU A 48 -14.47 -2.57 2.03
N GLY A 49 -14.92 -1.38 2.44
CA GLY A 49 -14.86 -0.95 3.84
C GLY A 49 -13.43 -0.80 4.34
N ILE A 50 -12.51 -0.40 3.46
CA ILE A 50 -11.12 -0.08 3.79
C ILE A 50 -11.02 1.44 3.95
N GLY A 51 -10.58 1.91 5.11
CA GLY A 51 -10.31 3.32 5.34
C GLY A 51 -9.10 3.81 4.55
N HIS A 52 -9.00 5.11 4.30
CA HIS A 52 -7.82 5.69 3.69
C HIS A 52 -7.45 7.03 4.32
N THR A 53 -6.15 7.36 4.30
CA THR A 53 -5.60 8.64 4.75
C THR A 53 -4.52 9.10 3.77
N PHE A 54 -4.42 10.40 3.57
CA PHE A 54 -3.32 11.02 2.81
C PHE A 54 -2.33 11.65 3.81
N PRO A 55 -1.14 11.04 4.04
CA PRO A 55 -0.20 11.54 5.03
C PRO A 55 0.53 12.79 4.50
N THR A 56 0.64 13.82 5.35
CA THR A 56 1.39 15.05 5.05
C THR A 56 2.83 14.89 5.50
N ASN A 57 3.70 14.31 4.66
CA ASN A 57 5.18 14.30 4.73
C ASN A 57 5.89 14.13 6.10
N ASN A 58 5.21 13.59 7.11
CA ASN A 58 5.73 13.45 8.45
C ASN A 58 5.96 11.95 8.76
N PRO A 59 7.19 11.53 9.07
CA PRO A 59 7.53 10.13 9.32
C PRO A 59 6.75 9.45 10.45
N SER A 60 6.19 10.23 11.39
CA SER A 60 5.38 9.69 12.49
C SER A 60 3.90 9.52 12.16
N MET A 61 3.48 9.83 10.92
CA MET A 61 2.07 9.77 10.51
C MET A 61 1.50 8.35 10.59
N LEU A 62 2.25 7.32 10.24
CA LEU A 62 1.75 5.94 10.31
C LEU A 62 1.42 5.55 11.76
N THR A 63 2.27 5.91 12.72
CA THR A 63 2.00 5.69 14.15
C THR A 63 0.72 6.41 14.57
N GLY A 64 0.54 7.67 14.18
CA GLY A 64 -0.69 8.43 14.48
C GLY A 64 -1.95 7.83 13.85
N ILE A 65 -1.85 7.24 12.65
CA ILE A 65 -2.96 6.52 12.00
C ILE A 65 -3.30 5.26 12.81
N LEU A 66 -2.30 4.48 13.21
CA LEU A 66 -2.51 3.27 14.01
C LEU A 66 -3.22 3.59 15.33
N GLU A 67 -2.77 4.62 16.05
CA GLU A 67 -3.38 5.06 17.31
C GLU A 67 -4.80 5.58 17.10
N ARG A 68 -5.00 6.49 16.13
CA ARG A 68 -6.31 7.11 15.86
C ARG A 68 -7.37 6.09 15.46
N HIS A 69 -6.98 5.07 14.71
CA HIS A 69 -7.90 4.06 14.19
C HIS A 69 -7.90 2.76 15.00
N ALA A 70 -7.15 2.70 16.11
CA ALA A 70 -6.95 1.51 16.94
C ALA A 70 -6.58 0.27 16.09
N LEU A 71 -5.66 0.46 15.15
CA LEU A 71 -5.19 -0.59 14.22
C LEU A 71 -3.87 -1.18 14.70
N THR A 72 -3.64 -2.44 14.33
CA THR A 72 -2.30 -3.04 14.39
C THR A 72 -1.58 -2.79 13.06
N PRO A 73 -0.24 -2.74 13.05
CA PRO A 73 0.55 -2.52 11.83
C PRO A 73 0.17 -3.41 10.66
N GLU A 74 -0.16 -4.68 10.92
CA GLU A 74 -0.49 -5.68 9.91
C GLU A 74 -1.81 -5.39 9.18
N ARG A 75 -2.62 -4.46 9.70
CA ARG A 75 -3.88 -3.99 9.10
C ARG A 75 -3.73 -2.67 8.37
N LEU A 76 -2.53 -2.10 8.33
CA LEU A 76 -2.21 -0.86 7.64
C LEU A 76 -1.32 -1.15 6.43
N ALA A 77 -1.65 -0.55 5.30
CA ALA A 77 -0.76 -0.48 4.14
C ALA A 77 -0.31 0.97 3.91
N MET A 78 0.95 1.18 3.58
CA MET A 78 1.47 2.44 3.06
C MET A 78 1.78 2.25 1.58
N VAL A 79 1.20 3.09 0.74
CA VAL A 79 1.35 3.05 -0.71
C VAL A 79 2.02 4.33 -1.16
N GLY A 80 3.09 4.19 -1.92
CA GLY A 80 3.80 5.32 -2.49
C GLY A 80 4.68 4.92 -3.67
N ASP A 81 5.30 5.91 -4.30
CA ASP A 81 6.14 5.74 -5.48
C ASP A 81 7.63 5.76 -5.15
N ARG A 82 8.01 5.94 -3.87
CA ARG A 82 9.39 6.03 -3.43
C ARG A 82 9.75 4.94 -2.42
N LEU A 83 10.89 4.30 -2.66
CA LEU A 83 11.41 3.24 -1.81
C LEU A 83 11.88 3.76 -0.44
N TYR A 84 12.64 4.86 -0.44
CA TYR A 84 13.32 5.36 0.77
C TYR A 84 12.40 6.15 1.72
N THR A 85 11.26 6.62 1.23
CA THR A 85 10.21 7.24 2.06
C THR A 85 9.11 6.25 2.36
N ASP A 86 8.35 5.79 1.37
CA ASP A 86 7.06 5.17 1.62
C ASP A 86 7.22 3.72 2.07
N VAL A 87 7.96 2.94 1.30
CA VAL A 87 8.24 1.53 1.61
C VAL A 87 9.05 1.43 2.91
N ALA A 88 10.11 2.24 3.05
CA ALA A 88 10.90 2.28 4.26
C ALA A 88 10.09 2.72 5.49
N MET A 89 9.17 3.69 5.36
CA MET A 89 8.28 4.11 6.45
C MET A 89 7.30 2.99 6.81
N ALA A 90 6.75 2.29 5.82
CA ALA A 90 5.89 1.13 6.04
C ALA A 90 6.60 0.08 6.89
N HIS A 91 7.80 -0.32 6.49
CA HIS A 91 8.58 -1.34 7.19
C HIS A 91 8.98 -0.91 8.60
N ARG A 92 9.37 0.36 8.79
CA ARG A 92 9.66 0.91 10.13
C ARG A 92 8.43 0.87 11.05
N ALA A 93 7.24 1.04 10.49
CA ALA A 93 5.98 0.96 11.24
C ALA A 93 5.44 -0.48 11.39
N GLY A 94 6.05 -1.48 10.74
CA GLY A 94 5.52 -2.85 10.65
C GLY A 94 4.31 -3.01 9.70
N ALA A 95 4.01 -1.98 8.91
CA ALA A 95 2.93 -1.95 7.94
C ALA A 95 3.32 -2.64 6.63
N LEU A 96 2.32 -2.93 5.78
CA LEU A 96 2.53 -3.41 4.42
C LEU A 96 3.04 -2.27 3.53
N GLY A 97 4.25 -2.39 3.00
CA GLY A 97 4.85 -1.43 2.06
C GLY A 97 4.53 -1.79 0.61
N VAL A 98 3.75 -0.92 -0.04
CA VAL A 98 3.31 -1.09 -1.44
C VAL A 98 3.97 -0.02 -2.30
N LEU A 99 4.74 -0.47 -3.30
CA LEU A 99 5.34 0.41 -4.30
C LEU A 99 4.46 0.49 -5.54
N VAL A 100 4.08 1.69 -5.95
CA VAL A 100 3.46 1.95 -7.26
C VAL A 100 4.50 2.48 -8.23
N LEU A 101 4.53 1.94 -9.45
CA LEU A 101 5.47 2.36 -10.51
C LEU A 101 4.91 3.51 -11.37
N SER A 102 3.98 4.29 -10.82
CA SER A 102 3.38 5.46 -11.47
C SER A 102 4.15 6.75 -11.23
N GLY A 103 5.18 6.74 -10.39
CA GLY A 103 5.95 7.91 -9.99
C GLY A 103 7.44 7.78 -10.27
N GLU A 104 8.26 8.00 -9.24
CA GLU A 104 9.72 8.09 -9.32
C GLU A 104 10.42 6.72 -9.42
N ALA A 105 10.05 5.75 -8.58
CA ALA A 105 10.73 4.45 -8.57
C ALA A 105 10.44 3.64 -9.82
N THR A 106 11.48 2.97 -10.32
CA THR A 106 11.37 2.02 -11.42
C THR A 106 11.30 0.58 -10.91
N ARG A 107 10.93 -0.35 -11.79
CA ARG A 107 11.02 -1.79 -11.49
C ARG A 107 12.45 -2.21 -11.15
N GLU A 108 13.45 -1.66 -11.85
CA GLU A 108 14.86 -1.96 -11.57
C GLU A 108 15.26 -1.53 -10.16
N ASP A 109 14.79 -0.35 -9.70
CA ASP A 109 15.04 0.11 -8.33
C ASP A 109 14.39 -0.83 -7.31
N ALA A 110 13.15 -1.25 -7.57
CA ALA A 110 12.41 -2.15 -6.70
C ALA A 110 13.11 -3.53 -6.57
N ASP A 111 13.62 -4.06 -7.69
CA ASP A 111 14.31 -5.35 -7.73
C ASP A 111 15.67 -5.29 -6.99
N ARG A 112 16.26 -4.10 -6.83
CA ARG A 112 17.53 -3.86 -6.10
C ARG A 112 17.33 -3.41 -4.66
N ALA A 113 16.10 -3.10 -4.25
CA ALA A 113 15.80 -2.54 -2.95
C ALA A 113 16.08 -3.55 -1.83
N VAL A 114 16.69 -3.06 -0.73
CA VAL A 114 16.94 -3.86 0.48
C VAL A 114 16.50 -3.06 1.71
N PRO A 115 15.44 -3.50 2.43
CA PRO A 115 14.54 -4.60 2.08
C PRO A 115 13.68 -4.32 0.83
N PRO A 116 13.19 -5.36 0.13
CA PRO A 116 12.31 -5.19 -1.01
C PRO A 116 10.91 -4.71 -0.57
N PRO A 117 10.15 -4.01 -1.43
CA PRO A 117 8.74 -3.75 -1.19
C PRO A 117 7.96 -5.06 -1.00
N ASP A 118 6.92 -5.03 -0.15
CA ASP A 118 6.08 -6.21 0.05
C ASP A 118 5.22 -6.50 -1.19
N VAL A 119 4.78 -5.44 -1.86
CA VAL A 119 3.96 -5.50 -3.08
C VAL A 119 4.46 -4.44 -4.04
N ILE A 120 4.61 -4.81 -5.32
CA ILE A 120 4.97 -3.89 -6.39
C ILE A 120 3.89 -3.97 -7.46
N VAL A 121 3.29 -2.83 -7.80
CA VAL A 121 2.24 -2.73 -8.83
C VAL A 121 2.53 -1.57 -9.77
N ASN A 122 1.94 -1.59 -10.96
CA ASN A 122 2.10 -0.48 -11.90
C ASN A 122 1.21 0.72 -11.54
N THR A 123 0.05 0.47 -10.95
CA THR A 123 -0.96 1.50 -10.66
C THR A 123 -1.77 1.16 -9.40
N LEU A 124 -2.46 2.16 -8.84
CA LEU A 124 -3.41 1.91 -7.75
C LEU A 124 -4.59 1.03 -8.19
N ALA A 125 -4.99 1.05 -9.47
CA ALA A 125 -6.05 0.17 -9.95
C ALA A 125 -5.69 -1.31 -9.72
N GLU A 126 -4.46 -1.69 -10.08
CA GLU A 126 -3.91 -3.03 -9.89
C GLU A 126 -3.84 -3.41 -8.41
N PHE A 127 -3.37 -2.50 -7.55
CA PHE A 127 -3.39 -2.74 -6.10
C PHE A 127 -4.82 -2.94 -5.55
N GLY A 128 -5.78 -2.14 -6.04
CA GLY A 128 -7.18 -2.31 -5.68
C GLY A 128 -7.75 -3.66 -6.11
N ASP A 129 -7.33 -4.20 -7.26
CA ASP A 129 -7.72 -5.53 -7.71
C ASP A 129 -7.12 -6.63 -6.83
N LEU A 130 -5.86 -6.49 -6.41
CA LEU A 130 -5.23 -7.40 -5.45
C LEU A 130 -5.98 -7.43 -4.11
N LEU A 131 -6.36 -6.27 -3.56
CA LEU A 131 -7.15 -6.20 -2.32
C LEU A 131 -8.52 -6.88 -2.47
N ALA A 132 -9.18 -6.68 -3.61
CA ALA A 132 -10.47 -7.29 -3.89
C ALA A 132 -10.36 -8.81 -4.03
N ALA A 133 -9.35 -9.30 -4.77
CA ALA A 133 -9.08 -10.71 -4.97
C ALA A 133 -8.75 -11.42 -3.65
N ALA A 134 -7.88 -10.84 -2.83
CA ALA A 134 -7.51 -11.38 -1.52
C ALA A 134 -8.71 -11.53 -0.57
N ARG A 135 -9.71 -10.65 -0.69
CA ARG A 135 -10.94 -10.71 0.12
C ARG A 135 -12.01 -11.63 -0.46
N ALA A 136 -12.04 -11.81 -1.78
CA ALA A 136 -12.93 -12.75 -2.45
C ALA A 136 -12.50 -14.21 -2.27
N GLY A 137 -11.20 -14.47 -2.13
CA GLY A 137 -10.62 -15.81 -1.94
C GLY A 137 -10.63 -16.36 -0.51
N GLY A 138 -11.44 -15.82 0.40
CA GLY A 138 -11.63 -16.38 1.75
C GLY A 138 -12.45 -17.68 1.73
N PRO A 139 -12.30 -18.59 2.71
CA PRO A 139 -12.97 -19.88 2.75
C PRO A 139 -14.50 -19.77 2.70
#